data_AF-A0A5K0VA70-F1
#
_entry.id   AF-A0A5K0VA70-F1
#
_cell.length_a   1.000
_cell.length_b   1.000
_cell.length_c   1.000
_cell.angle_alpha   90.00
_cell.angle_beta   90.00
_cell.angle_gamma   90.00
#
_symmetry.space_group_name_H-M   'P 1'
#
loop_
_entity.id
_entity.type
_entity.pdbx_description
1 polymer ?
#
loop_
_entity_poly.entity_id
_entity_poly.type
_entity_poly.pdbx_seq_one_letter_code
_entity_poly.pdbx_strand_id
1 'polypeptide(L)' 'MARSFEPLVLGRVVGEVLEDFIPSIKMSVVYNSNKQVCNGHEFMPSAVAFKPKVEVNG' A
#
# COMPACT_ATOMS: atom_id res chain seq x y z
N MET A 1 -0.21 -15.61 -0.43
CA MET A 1 1.13 -15.00 -0.28
C MET A 1 1.59 -14.25 -1.53
N ALA A 2 1.52 -14.84 -2.74
CA ALA A 2 2.19 -14.28 -3.92
C ALA A 2 1.64 -12.96 -4.50
N ARG A 3 0.33 -12.64 -4.38
CA ARG A 3 -0.24 -11.51 -5.14
C ARG A 3 0.02 -10.10 -4.58
N SER A 4 0.39 -9.95 -3.31
CA SER A 4 0.61 -8.61 -2.72
C SER A 4 2.00 -8.05 -2.93
N PHE A 5 2.97 -8.90 -3.29
CA PHE A 5 4.39 -8.52 -3.38
C PHE A 5 4.81 -8.09 -4.79
N GLU A 6 4.38 -8.82 -5.82
CA GLU A 6 4.71 -8.51 -7.22
C GLU A 6 4.45 -7.03 -7.62
N PRO A 7 3.35 -6.38 -7.20
CA PRO A 7 3.12 -4.97 -7.54
C PRO A 7 4.19 -4.02 -6.98
N LEU A 8 4.80 -4.35 -5.82
CA LEU A 8 5.86 -3.53 -5.22
C LEU A 8 7.18 -3.67 -5.98
N VAL A 9 7.46 -4.85 -6.54
CA VAL A 9 8.63 -5.09 -7.39
C VAL A 9 8.44 -4.40 -8.75
N LEU A 10 7.28 -4.57 -9.38
CA LEU A 10 6.98 -3.92 -10.67
C LEU A 10 6.99 -2.39 -10.58
N GLY A 11 6.50 -1.85 -9.46
CA GLY A 11 6.57 -0.42 -9.14
C GLY A 11 7.94 0.05 -8.64
N ARG A 12 8.95 -0.83 -8.60
CA ARG A 12 10.33 -0.58 -8.14
C ARG A 12 10.48 -0.12 -6.70
N VAL A 13 9.40 -0.19 -5.91
CA VAL A 13 9.43 0.13 -4.47
C VAL A 13 10.37 -0.81 -3.74
N VAL A 14 10.32 -2.11 -4.05
CA VAL A 14 11.38 -3.05 -3.66
C VAL A 14 12.55 -2.85 -4.61
N GLY A 15 13.72 -2.57 -4.05
CA GLY A 15 14.94 -2.22 -4.78
C GLY A 15 15.29 -0.74 -4.68
N GLU A 16 14.33 0.18 -4.87
CA GLU A 16 14.60 1.64 -4.75
C GLU A 16 14.28 2.21 -3.36
N VAL A 17 13.29 1.66 -2.66
CA VAL A 17 12.83 2.17 -1.34
C VAL A 17 13.03 1.15 -0.23
N LEU A 18 12.76 -0.13 -0.50
CA LEU A 18 12.83 -1.23 0.46
C LEU A 18 13.74 -2.34 -0.07
N GLU A 19 14.40 -3.06 0.84
CA GLU A 19 15.03 -4.34 0.53
C GLU A 19 13.97 -5.44 0.31
N ASP A 20 14.38 -6.56 -0.29
CA ASP A 20 13.50 -7.73 -0.45
C ASP A 20 13.06 -8.27 0.92
N PHE A 21 11.79 -8.66 1.03
CA PHE A 21 11.22 -9.10 2.30
C PHE A 21 10.04 -10.05 2.11
N ILE A 22 9.76 -10.85 3.15
CA ILE A 22 8.58 -11.71 3.19
C ILE A 22 7.47 -10.98 3.97
N PRO A 23 6.34 -10.61 3.33
CA PRO A 23 5.24 -9.95 4.04
C PRO A 23 4.69 -10.85 5.15
N SER A 24 4.75 -10.40 6.41
CA SER A 24 4.32 -11.18 7.58
C SER A 24 2.99 -10.72 8.17
N ILE A 25 2.66 -9.43 8.03
CA ILE A 25 1.51 -8.79 8.66
C ILE A 25 0.66 -8.10 7.59
N LYS A 26 -0.67 -8.24 7.71
CA LYS A 26 -1.61 -7.52 6.84
C LYS A 26 -1.78 -6.08 7.34
N MET A 27 -1.55 -5.13 6.45
CA MET A 27 -1.82 -3.70 6.64
C MET A 27 -2.90 -3.26 5.64
N SER A 28 -3.88 -2.48 6.12
CA SER A 28 -4.90 -1.84 5.28
C SER A 28 -4.85 -0.33 5.49
N VAL A 29 -4.77 0.42 4.40
CA VAL A 29 -4.81 1.89 4.42
C VAL A 29 -6.03 2.34 3.65
N VAL A 30 -6.84 3.20 4.26
CA VAL A 30 -8.06 3.73 3.63
C VAL A 30 -8.08 5.25 3.80
N TYR A 31 -8.11 5.95 2.68
CA TYR A 31 -8.37 7.39 2.64
C TYR A 31 -9.88 7.66 2.59
N ASN A 32 -10.36 8.59 3.41
CA ASN A 32 -11.80 8.77 3.62
C ASN A 32 -12.46 7.44 4.05
N SER A 33 -13.79 7.35 4.06
CA SER A 33 -14.45 6.10 4.52
C SER A 33 -14.35 4.93 3.52
N ASN A 34 -14.06 5.19 2.24
CA ASN A 34 -14.31 4.21 1.17
C ASN A 34 -13.16 4.04 0.15
N LYS A 35 -12.04 4.78 0.26
CA LYS A 35 -10.96 4.71 -0.74
C LYS A 35 -9.79 3.89 -0.21
N GLN A 36 -9.85 2.58 -0.43
CA GLN A 36 -8.75 1.68 -0.06
C GLN A 36 -7.53 1.91 -0.95
N VAL A 37 -6.35 1.97 -0.34
CA VAL A 37 -5.07 2.00 -1.06
C VAL A 37 -4.77 0.62 -1.62
N CYS A 38 -4.55 0.57 -2.93
CA CYS A 38 -4.10 -0.60 -3.67
C CYS A 38 -2.78 -0.25 -4.37
N ASN A 39 -1.79 -1.14 -4.31
CA ASN A 39 -0.49 -0.90 -4.95
C ASN A 39 -0.66 -0.59 -6.44
N GLY A 40 0.05 0.43 -6.92
CA GLY A 40 0.02 0.86 -8.33
C GLY A 40 -1.22 1.65 -8.76
N HIS A 41 -2.22 1.87 -7.89
CA HIS A 41 -3.36 2.72 -8.22
C HIS A 41 -3.07 4.19 -7.94
N GLU A 42 -3.37 5.04 -8.92
CA GLU A 42 -3.27 6.48 -8.76
C GLU A 42 -4.42 7.05 -7.91
N PHE A 43 -4.12 8.12 -7.19
CA PHE A 43 -5.11 8.93 -6.49
C PHE A 43 -5.06 10.37 -6.98
N MET A 44 -6.22 11.00 -7.15
CA MET A 44 -6.28 12.45 -7.27
C MET A 44 -5.72 13.11 -6.00
N PRO A 45 -4.94 14.19 -6.08
CA PRO A 45 -4.35 14.85 -4.90
C PRO A 45 -5.39 15.21 -3.82
N SER A 46 -6.57 15.66 -4.23
CA SER A 46 -7.68 15.98 -3.31
C SER A 46 -8.19 14.77 -2.53
N ALA A 47 -8.04 13.55 -3.05
CA ALA A 47 -8.48 12.33 -2.38
C ALA A 47 -7.57 11.92 -1.22
N VAL A 48 -6.33 12.42 -1.19
CA VAL A 48 -5.29 12.08 -0.21
C VAL A 48 -4.85 13.28 0.64
N ALA A 49 -5.60 14.38 0.60
CA ALA A 49 -5.30 15.62 1.33
C ALA A 49 -5.37 15.45 2.85
N PHE A 50 -6.16 14.50 3.34
CA PHE A 50 -6.32 14.21 4.76
C PHE A 50 -5.67 12.89 5.16
N LYS A 51 -5.34 12.75 6.44
CA LYS A 51 -4.71 11.54 6.98
C LYS A 51 -5.62 10.31 6.80
N PRO A 52 -5.09 9.17 6.32
CA PRO A 52 -5.86 7.95 6.17
C PRO A 52 -6.08 7.23 7.51
N LYS A 53 -7.07 6.34 7.55
CA LYS A 53 -7.16 5.28 8.55
C LYS A 53 -6.19 4.17 8.18
N VAL A 54 -5.40 3.71 9.15
CA VAL A 54 -4.45 2.62 8.98
C VAL A 54 -4.78 1.52 9.99
N GLU A 55 -4.97 0.30 9.50
CA GLU A 55 -5.21 -0.90 10.30
C GLU A 55 -4.06 -1.88 10.07
N VAL A 56 -3.45 -2.34 11.16
CA VAL A 56 -2.36 -3.33 11.14
C VAL A 56 -2.85 -4.52 11.95
N ASN A 57 -2.98 -5.67 11.30
CA ASN A 57 -3.49 -6.87 11.94
C ASN A 57 -2.35 -7.57 12.69
N GLY A 58 -2.44 -7.63 14.02
CA GLY A 58 -1.54 -8.39 14.89
C GLY A 58 -2.07 -9.77 15.21
#